data_AF-U2DSP4-F1
#
_entry.id   AF-U2DSP4-F1
#
_cell.length_a   1.000
_cell.length_b   1.000
_cell.length_c   1.000
_cell.angle_alpha   90.00
_cell.angle_beta   90.00
_cell.angle_gamma   90.00
#
_symmetry.space_group_name_H-M   'P 1'
#
loop_
_entity.id
_entity.type
_entity.pdbx_description
1 polymer ?
#
loop_
_entity_poly.entity_id
_entity_poly.type
_entity_poly.pdbx_seq_one_letter_code
_entity_poly.pdbx_strand_id
1 'polypeptide(L)' 'MYMKNWVDRICEDYDITKYQLGKLTGLRDTWYGNCARRGTKLQNIKFNNALKIANILGISAERLLERYGEKEEIKHRIKI' A
#
# COMPACT_ATOMS: atom_id res chain seq x y z
N MET A 1 14.01 5.38 13.11
CA MET A 1 12.64 4.83 13.01
C MET A 1 12.36 4.54 11.54
N TYR A 2 12.23 3.27 11.13
CA TYR A 2 11.97 2.94 9.72
C TYR A 2 10.56 3.38 9.35
N MET A 3 10.41 4.11 8.24
CA MET A 3 9.10 4.49 7.72
C MET A 3 8.38 3.22 7.24
N LYS A 4 7.25 2.89 7.86
CA LYS A 4 6.44 1.72 7.51
C LYS A 4 5.88 1.90 6.09
N ASN A 5 6.06 0.90 5.23
CA ASN A 5 5.47 0.92 3.89
C ASN A 5 3.94 0.77 3.96
N TRP A 6 3.25 1.03 2.85
CA TRP A 6 1.79 0.99 2.77
C TRP A 6 1.18 -0.37 3.13
N VAL A 7 1.87 -1.48 2.87
CA VAL A 7 1.39 -2.83 3.23
C VAL A 7 1.37 -2.99 4.75
N ASP A 8 2.47 -2.63 5.41
CA ASP A 8 2.58 -2.73 6.87
C ASP A 8 1.59 -1.80 7.57
N ARG A 9 1.38 -0.59 7.03
CA ARG A 9 0.36 0.34 7.54
C ARG A 9 -1.07 -0.22 7.42
N ILE A 10 -1.43 -0.83 6.28
CA ILE A 10 -2.75 -1.48 6.14
C ILE A 10 -2.88 -2.65 7.13
N CYS A 11 -1.83 -3.46 7.29
CA CYS A 11 -1.85 -4.58 8.23
C CYS A 11 -2.08 -4.12 9.67
N GLU A 12 -1.45 -3.02 10.08
CA GLU A 12 -1.60 -2.41 11.40
C GLU A 12 -2.98 -1.75 11.59
N ASP A 13 -3.41 -0.93 10.64
CA ASP A 13 -4.68 -0.18 10.72
C ASP A 13 -5.92 -1.09 10.78
N TYR A 14 -5.83 -2.30 10.21
CA TYR A 14 -6.94 -3.26 10.15
C TYR A 14 -6.71 -4.50 11.02
N ASP A 15 -5.63 -4.53 11.81
CA ASP A 15 -5.24 -5.67 12.66
C ASP A 15 -5.24 -7.02 11.90
N ILE A 16 -4.59 -7.04 10.74
CA ILE A 16 -4.46 -8.21 9.88
C ILE A 16 -3.01 -8.48 9.49
N THR A 17 -2.70 -9.74 9.21
CA THR A 17 -1.41 -10.15 8.65
C THR A 17 -1.39 -10.01 7.12
N LYS A 18 -0.19 -9.96 6.53
CA LYS A 18 -0.01 -10.05 5.06
C LYS A 18 -0.64 -11.32 4.45
N TYR A 19 -0.64 -12.41 5.22
CA TYR A 19 -1.30 -13.66 4.85
C TYR A 19 -2.82 -13.50 4.74
N GLN A 20 -3.45 -12.93 5.79
CA GLN A 20 -4.89 -12.65 5.77
C GLN A 20 -5.25 -11.67 4.65
N LEU A 21 -4.48 -10.60 4.47
CA LEU A 21 -4.67 -9.64 3.39
C LEU A 21 -4.60 -10.32 2.02
N GLY A 22 -3.64 -11.22 1.82
CA GLY A 22 -3.54 -12.03 0.60
C GLY A 22 -4.75 -12.92 0.36
N LYS A 23 -5.23 -13.61 1.40
CA LYS A 23 -6.43 -14.43 1.32
C LYS A 23 -7.68 -13.62 0.93
N LEU A 24 -7.83 -12.43 1.51
CA LEU A 24 -8.99 -11.56 1.26
C LEU A 24 -8.97 -10.97 -0.17
N THR A 25 -7.82 -10.51 -0.65
CA THR A 25 -7.71 -9.88 -1.99
C THR A 25 -7.55 -10.89 -3.13
N GLY A 26 -7.28 -12.16 -2.82
CA GLY A 26 -6.90 -13.17 -3.80
C GLY A 26 -5.52 -12.90 -4.42
N LEU A 27 -4.65 -12.16 -3.74
CA LEU A 27 -3.25 -11.95 -4.11
C LEU A 27 -2.35 -12.79 -3.20
N ARG A 28 -1.20 -13.24 -3.70
CA ARG A 28 -0.26 -14.01 -2.86
C ARG A 28 0.29 -13.13 -1.73
N ASP A 29 0.39 -13.66 -0.53
CA ASP A 29 1.07 -13.03 0.61
C ASP A 29 2.52 -12.59 0.27
N THR A 30 3.22 -13.40 -0.52
CA THR A 30 4.57 -13.10 -1.06
C THR A 30 4.58 -11.88 -1.99
N TRP A 31 3.47 -11.54 -2.64
CA TRP A 31 3.35 -10.32 -3.44
C TRP A 31 3.43 -9.09 -2.53
N TYR A 32 2.66 -9.08 -1.44
CA TYR A 32 2.70 -8.04 -0.42
C TYR A 32 4.07 -7.94 0.27
N GLY A 33 4.66 -9.09 0.62
CA GLY A 33 6.01 -9.14 1.18
C GLY A 33 7.06 -8.53 0.25
N ASN A 34 6.96 -8.80 -1.06
CA ASN A 34 7.85 -8.18 -2.05
C ASN A 34 7.61 -6.68 -2.22
N CYS A 35 6.36 -6.22 -2.23
CA CYS A 35 6.05 -4.78 -2.26
C CYS A 35 6.66 -4.06 -1.06
N ALA A 36 6.48 -4.60 0.14
CA ALA A 36 7.06 -4.08 1.37
C ALA A 36 8.59 -4.03 1.33
N ARG A 37 9.22 -5.17 0.99
CA ARG A 37 10.68 -5.30 0.95
C ARG A 37 11.35 -4.41 -0.10
N ARG A 38 10.71 -4.22 -1.26
CA ARG A 38 11.26 -3.41 -2.36
C ARG A 38 10.89 -1.94 -2.25
N GLY A 39 10.11 -1.53 -1.24
CA GLY A 39 9.58 -0.17 -1.16
C GLY A 39 8.71 0.18 -2.37
N THR A 40 7.97 -0.78 -2.92
CA THR A 40 7.06 -0.52 -4.04
C THR A 40 5.96 0.41 -3.57
N LYS A 41 5.91 1.61 -4.15
CA LYS A 41 4.90 2.62 -3.84
C LYS A 41 3.51 2.12 -4.25
N LEU A 42 2.48 2.49 -3.49
CA LEU A 42 1.11 2.08 -3.79
C LEU A 42 0.66 2.58 -5.17
N GLN A 43 1.03 3.79 -5.56
CA GLN A 43 0.73 4.33 -6.89
C GLN A 43 1.41 3.59 -8.05
N ASN A 44 2.41 2.74 -7.77
CA ASN A 44 3.17 2.00 -8.77
C ASN A 44 2.66 0.55 -8.97
N ILE A 45 1.61 0.14 -8.27
CA ILE A 45 1.00 -1.19 -8.48
C ILE A 45 -0.06 -1.14 -9.59
N LYS A 46 -0.42 -2.30 -10.15
CA LYS A 46 -1.52 -2.39 -11.10
C LYS A 46 -2.83 -1.91 -10.47
N PHE A 47 -3.58 -1.07 -11.18
CA PHE A 47 -4.86 -0.52 -10.71
C PHE A 47 -5.85 -1.59 -10.21
N ASN A 48 -5.96 -2.72 -10.92
CA ASN A 48 -6.82 -3.84 -10.49
C ASN A 48 -6.43 -4.40 -9.11
N ASN A 49 -5.14 -4.41 -8.75
CA ASN A 49 -4.71 -4.85 -7.43
C ASN A 49 -5.07 -3.80 -6.36
N ALA A 50 -4.94 -2.51 -6.68
CA ALA A 50 -5.38 -1.43 -5.81
C ALA A 50 -6.90 -1.49 -5.56
N LEU A 51 -7.71 -1.76 -6.59
CA LEU A 51 -9.15 -1.95 -6.47
C LEU A 51 -9.49 -3.14 -5.54
N LYS A 52 -8.82 -4.29 -5.70
CA LYS A 52 -9.03 -5.44 -4.82
C LYS A 52 -8.77 -5.11 -3.36
N ILE A 53 -7.68 -4.38 -3.08
CA ILE A 53 -7.36 -3.92 -1.72
C ILE A 53 -8.44 -2.98 -1.22
N ALA A 54 -8.77 -1.93 -1.99
CA ALA A 54 -9.77 -0.93 -1.62
C ALA A 54 -11.14 -1.56 -1.30
N ASN A 55 -11.58 -2.53 -2.11
CA ASN A 55 -12.83 -3.26 -1.91
C ASN A 55 -12.86 -4.03 -0.58
N ILE A 56 -11.77 -4.72 -0.23
CA ILE A 56 -11.67 -5.44 1.05
C ILE A 56 -11.65 -4.46 2.24
N LEU A 57 -11.06 -3.29 2.06
CA LEU A 57 -11.01 -2.26 3.09
C LEU A 57 -12.30 -1.43 3.20
N GLY A 58 -13.28 -1.66 2.31
CA GLY A 58 -14.54 -0.92 2.28
C GLY A 58 -14.38 0.55 1.89
N ILE A 59 -13.34 0.89 1.11
CA ILE A 59 -13.04 2.28 0.70
C ILE A 59 -12.86 2.37 -0.82
N SER A 60 -12.90 3.58 -1.38
CA SER A 60 -12.56 3.81 -2.78
C SER A 60 -11.04 3.68 -3.02
N ALA A 61 -10.64 3.39 -4.26
CA ALA A 61 -9.22 3.37 -4.63
C ALA A 61 -8.54 4.75 -4.46
N GLU A 62 -9.30 5.83 -4.63
CA GLU A 62 -8.84 7.19 -4.33
C GLU A 62 -8.53 7.35 -2.83
N ARG A 63 -9.47 6.98 -1.95
CA ARG A 63 -9.24 7.01 -0.49
C ARG A 63 -8.09 6.09 -0.07
N LEU A 64 -7.90 4.96 -0.74
CA LEU A 64 -6.74 4.09 -0.52
C LEU A 64 -5.42 4.83 -0.82
N LEU A 65 -5.34 5.52 -1.97
CA LEU A 65 -4.17 6.30 -2.36
C LEU A 65 -3.94 7.52 -1.45
N GLU A 66 -4.98 8.23 -1.05
CA GLU A 66 -4.85 9.37 -0.12
C GLU A 66 -4.28 8.94 1.24
N ARG A 67 -4.74 7.79 1.76
CA ARG A 67 -4.36 7.31 3.09
C ARG A 67 -3.00 6.61 3.09
N TYR A 68 -2.72 5.80 2.07
CA TYR A 68 -1.56 4.91 2.05
C TYR A 68 -0.59 5.12 0.88
N GLY A 69 -0.93 6.00 -0.07
CA GLY A 69 0.03 6.46 -1.07
C GLY A 69 1.18 7.22 -0.43
N GLU A 70 2.28 7.35 -1.17
CA GLU A 70 3.24 8.38 -0.80
C GLU A 70 2.65 9.73 -1.18
N LYS A 71 2.57 10.65 -0.21
CA LYS A 71 2.45 12.06 -0.52
C LYS A 71 3.74 12.43 -1.24
N GLU A 72 3.66 12.98 -2.44
CA GLU A 72 4.85 13.58 -3.02
C GLU A 72 5.35 14.63 -2.02
N GLU A 73 6.41 14.32 -1.28
CA GLU A 73 7.29 15.39 -0.86
C GLU A 73 7.80 15.98 -2.17
N ILE A 74 7.18 17.07 -2.61
CA ILE A 74 7.84 18.04 -3.46
C ILE A 74 9.01 18.55 -2.62
N LYS A 75 10.09 17.75 -2.55
CA LYS A 75 11.41 18.24 -2.28
C LYS A 75 11.69 19.15 -3.45
N HIS A 76 11.33 20.41 -3.22
CA HIS A 76 12.01 21.57 -3.75
C HIS A 76 13.44 21.16 -4.11
N ARG A 77 13.64 20.78 -5.37
CA ARG A 77 14.94 20.89 -6.01
C ARG A 77 15.14 22.38 -6.23
N ILE A 78 15.32 23.12 -5.14
CA ILE A 78 16.08 24.35 -5.17
C ILE A 78 17.48 23.87 -5.51
N LYS A 79 17.78 23.84 -6.80
CA LYS A 79 19.15 24.03 -7.26
C LYS A 79 19.40 25.52 -7.05
N ILE A 80 20.05 25.87 -5.94
CA ILE A 80 20.89 27.07 -5.89
C ILE A 80 22.13 26.73 -6.72
#